data_AF-A0A920RHK2-F1
#
_entry.id   AF-A0A920RHK2-F1
#
_cell.length_a   1.000
_cell.length_b   1.000
_cell.length_c   1.000
_cell.angle_alpha   90.00
_cell.angle_beta   90.00
_cell.angle_gamma   90.00
#
_symmetry.space_group_name_H-M   'P 1'
#
loop_
_entity.id
_entity.type
_entity.pdbx_description
1 polymer ?
#
loop_
_entity_poly.entity_id
_entity_poly.type
_entity_poly.pdbx_seq_one_letter_code
_entity_poly.pdbx_strand_id
1 'polypeptide(L)'
;MASASHTEMIASVTDQAVAEVDAAQNEAQLDSVRVRYLGRKGLLTAKLKSIGDLPEAKRREFGAAVNAAKSVLTARIESQLLTLQRVSRASALASESVDVTLPGRRNDRGGVHPVTRTGATN
;
A
#
# COMPACT_ATOMS: atom_id res chain seq x y z
N MET A 1 15.98 22.75 29.63
CA MET A 1 14.57 22.77 29.20
C MET A 1 14.38 23.01 27.68
N ALA A 2 15.30 23.67 26.95
CA ALA A 2 15.11 23.95 25.51
C ALA A 2 15.27 22.76 24.53
N SER A 3 15.78 21.60 24.98
CA SER A 3 16.03 20.45 24.09
C SER A 3 14.79 19.58 23.81
N ALA A 4 13.81 19.52 24.72
CA ALA A 4 12.61 18.68 24.57
C ALA A 4 11.67 19.15 23.43
N SER A 5 11.52 20.47 23.29
CA SER A 5 10.58 21.08 22.33
C SER A 5 10.87 20.73 20.86
N HIS A 6 12.13 20.48 20.50
CA HIS A 6 12.50 20.21 19.10
C HIS A 6 12.20 18.77 18.68
N THR A 7 12.41 17.81 19.57
CA THR A 7 12.07 16.40 19.32
C THR A 7 10.56 16.21 19.31
N GLU A 8 9.84 16.90 20.21
CA GLU A 8 8.37 16.93 20.23
C GLU A 8 7.79 17.50 18.93
N MET A 9 8.42 18.53 18.34
CA MET A 9 8.01 19.05 17.03
C MET A 9 8.16 18.01 15.91
N ILE A 10 9.23 17.21 15.90
CA ILE A 10 9.38 16.12 14.91
C ILE A 10 8.29 15.08 15.13
N ALA A 11 8.05 14.67 16.37
CA ALA A 11 7.02 13.69 16.70
C ALA A 11 5.64 14.17 16.21
N SER A 12 5.27 15.41 16.49
CA SER A 12 4.00 15.99 16.03
C SER A 12 3.87 16.02 14.50
N VAL A 13 4.92 16.40 13.77
CA VAL A 13 4.91 16.38 12.29
C VAL A 13 4.82 14.94 11.76
N THR A 14 5.46 13.99 12.44
CA THR A 14 5.40 12.57 12.09
C THR A 14 3.99 12.04 12.27
N ASP A 15 3.32 12.35 13.38
CA ASP A 15 1.94 11.94 13.63
C ASP A 15 0.97 12.53 12.61
N GLN A 16 1.11 13.82 12.28
CA GLN A 16 0.31 14.44 11.22
C GLN A 16 0.53 13.76 9.87
N ALA A 17 1.78 13.44 9.54
CA ALA A 17 2.09 12.76 8.29
C ALA A 17 1.53 11.33 8.26
N VAL A 18 1.57 10.61 9.39
CA VAL A 18 0.94 9.28 9.51
C VAL A 18 -0.58 9.38 9.34
N ALA A 19 -1.22 10.38 9.94
CA ALA A 19 -2.65 10.61 9.77
C ALA A 19 -3.02 10.95 8.31
N GLU A 20 -2.21 11.75 7.61
CA GLU A 20 -2.41 12.01 6.17
C GLU A 20 -2.18 10.77 5.31
N VAL A 21 -1.21 9.92 5.68
CA VAL A 21 -0.95 8.62 5.01
C VAL A 21 -2.14 7.67 5.21
N ASP A 22 -2.68 7.59 6.42
CA ASP A 22 -3.83 6.74 6.73
C ASP A 22 -5.12 7.26 6.06
N ALA A 23 -5.25 8.58 5.88
CA ALA A 23 -6.34 9.20 5.15
C ALA A 23 -6.22 9.07 3.61
N ALA A 24 -5.04 8.71 3.10
CA ALA A 24 -4.82 8.56 1.66
C ALA A 24 -5.51 7.30 1.13
N GLN A 25 -6.46 7.49 0.22
CA GLN A 25 -7.24 6.40 -0.38
C GLN A 25 -6.65 5.89 -1.70
N ASN A 26 -5.73 6.65 -2.30
CA ASN A 26 -5.18 6.40 -3.63
C ASN A 26 -3.65 6.52 -3.62
N GLU A 27 -2.95 5.79 -4.50
CA GLU A 27 -1.49 5.87 -4.65
C GLU A 27 -1.01 7.31 -4.92
N ALA A 28 -1.78 8.08 -5.72
CA ALA A 28 -1.45 9.48 -6.02
C ALA A 28 -1.51 10.41 -4.79
N GLN A 29 -2.44 10.16 -3.86
CA GLN A 29 -2.51 10.91 -2.60
C GLN A 29 -1.34 10.54 -1.70
N LEU A 30 -1.01 9.25 -1.62
CA LEU A 30 0.12 8.74 -0.86
C LEU A 30 1.45 9.35 -1.35
N ASP A 31 1.65 9.45 -2.66
CA ASP A 31 2.85 10.07 -3.23
C ASP A 31 2.86 11.60 -3.01
N SER A 32 1.70 12.26 -3.05
CA SER A 32 1.59 13.69 -2.72
C SER A 32 1.99 13.98 -1.27
N VAL A 33 1.55 13.15 -0.33
CA VAL A 33 1.94 13.21 1.10
C VAL A 33 3.44 12.96 1.23
N ARG A 34 3.97 11.92 0.57
CA ARG A 34 5.41 11.63 0.54
C ARG A 34 6.22 12.84 0.08
N VAL A 35 5.85 13.49 -1.01
CA VAL A 35 6.54 14.68 -1.54
C VAL A 35 6.37 15.89 -0.60
N ARG A 36 5.20 16.09 0.00
CA ARG A 36 4.92 17.19 0.95
C ARG A 36 5.78 17.12 2.21
N TYR A 37 6.02 15.92 2.75
CA TYR A 37 6.76 15.75 4.00
C TYR A 37 8.24 15.43 3.76
N LEU A 38 8.56 14.52 2.84
CA LEU A 38 9.92 14.01 2.58
C LEU A 38 10.61 14.67 1.37
N GLY A 39 9.88 15.45 0.56
CA GLY A 39 10.42 16.03 -0.65
C GLY A 39 11.50 17.10 -0.43
N ARG A 40 12.01 17.62 -1.53
CA ARG A 40 13.11 18.62 -1.56
C ARG A 40 12.73 19.94 -0.87
N LYS A 41 11.44 20.28 -0.84
CA LYS A 41 10.84 21.39 -0.07
C LYS A 41 9.95 20.90 1.08
N GLY A 42 10.10 19.64 1.49
CA GLY A 42 9.21 19.01 2.45
C GLY A 42 9.33 19.65 3.83
N LEU A 43 8.26 19.58 4.61
CA LEU A 43 8.20 20.14 5.97
C LEU A 43 9.35 19.65 6.84
N LEU A 44 9.71 18.36 6.77
CA LEU A 44 10.85 17.83 7.53
C LEU A 44 12.19 18.44 7.08
N THR A 45 12.40 18.56 5.77
CA THR A 45 13.64 19.10 5.18
C THR A 45 13.79 20.60 5.47
N ALA A 46 12.69 21.36 5.41
CA ALA A 46 12.65 22.78 5.73
C ALA A 46 12.98 23.03 7.22
N LYS A 47 12.43 22.20 8.11
CA LYS A 47 12.74 22.26 9.56
C LYS A 47 14.19 21.89 9.86
N LEU A 48 14.75 20.92 9.15
CA LEU A 48 16.18 20.57 9.23
C LEU A 48 17.08 21.77 8.88
N LYS A 49 16.73 22.52 7.83
CA LYS A 49 17.44 23.75 7.43
C LYS A 49 17.38 24.84 8.49
N SER A 50 16.22 25.04 9.13
CA SER A 50 16.07 26.05 10.19
C SER A 50 16.89 25.75 11.46
N ILE A 51 17.37 24.52 11.62
CA ILE A 51 18.14 24.05 12.78
C ILE A 51 19.64 23.92 12.46
N GLY A 52 20.05 24.22 11.22
CA GLY A 52 21.45 24.17 10.78
C GLY A 52 22.40 25.04 11.62
N ASP A 53 21.89 26.13 12.20
CA ASP A 53 22.63 27.05 13.08
C ASP A 53 22.86 26.51 14.51
N LEU A 54 22.31 25.34 14.86
CA LEU A 54 22.50 24.77 16.20
C LEU A 54 23.84 24.03 16.37
N PRO A 55 24.32 23.92 17.63
CA PRO A 55 25.54 23.18 17.97
C PRO A 55 25.49 21.72 17.52
N GLU A 56 26.64 21.17 17.15
CA GLU A 56 26.79 19.83 16.56
C GLU A 56 26.14 18.71 17.38
N ALA A 57 26.22 18.79 18.71
CA ALA A 57 25.58 17.84 19.62
C ALA A 57 24.06 17.76 19.42
N LYS A 58 23.37 18.91 19.30
CA LYS A 58 21.92 18.97 19.10
C LYS A 58 21.54 18.62 17.66
N ARG A 59 22.40 18.96 16.70
CA ARG A 59 22.23 18.60 15.29
C ARG A 59 22.23 17.07 15.10
N ARG A 60 23.03 16.34 15.88
CA ARG A 60 23.09 14.88 15.87
C ARG A 60 21.80 14.23 16.39
N GLU A 61 21.31 14.66 17.55
CA GLU A 61 20.03 14.18 18.11
C GLU A 61 18.86 14.47 17.16
N PHE A 62 18.78 15.68 16.62
CA PHE A 62 17.74 16.07 15.69
C PHE A 62 17.81 15.28 14.38
N GLY A 63 19.01 15.10 13.82
CA GLY A 63 19.22 14.30 12.62
C GLY A 63 18.82 12.84 12.82
N ALA A 64 19.10 12.26 13.99
CA ALA A 64 18.67 10.92 14.35
C ALA A 64 17.14 10.82 14.42
N ALA A 65 16.48 11.78 15.08
CA ALA A 65 15.03 11.83 15.18
C ALA A 65 14.35 12.01 13.80
N VAL A 66 14.90 12.85 12.93
CA VAL A 66 14.40 13.01 11.56
C VAL A 66 14.56 11.70 10.78
N ASN A 67 15.73 11.06 10.84
CA ASN A 67 15.93 9.80 10.13
C ASN A 67 15.00 8.69 10.64
N ALA A 68 14.75 8.63 11.95
CA ALA A 68 13.75 7.73 12.53
C ALA A 68 12.35 8.02 11.98
N ALA A 69 11.91 9.29 12.01
CA ALA A 69 10.62 9.71 11.46
C ALA A 69 10.49 9.38 9.96
N LYS A 70 11.54 9.60 9.16
CA LYS A 70 11.57 9.23 7.74
C LYS A 70 11.37 7.73 7.54
N SER A 71 12.05 6.91 8.35
CA SER A 71 11.95 5.46 8.27
C SER A 71 10.52 4.99 8.59
N VAL A 72 9.93 5.52 9.67
CA VAL A 72 8.54 5.24 10.06
C VAL A 72 7.56 5.63 8.96
N LEU A 73 7.70 6.84 8.39
CA LEU A 73 6.84 7.32 7.30
C LEU A 73 6.94 6.42 6.07
N THR A 74 8.16 6.05 5.69
CA THR A 74 8.42 5.22 4.51
C THR A 74 7.77 3.84 4.68
N ALA A 75 7.96 3.21 5.84
CA ALA A 75 7.35 1.92 6.15
C ALA A 75 5.82 1.98 6.14
N ARG A 76 5.22 3.07 6.66
CA ARG A 76 3.77 3.27 6.63
C ARG A 76 3.24 3.45 5.22
N ILE A 77 3.91 4.26 4.41
CA ILE A 77 3.58 4.47 2.99
C ILE A 77 3.66 3.14 2.22
N GLU A 78 4.74 2.37 2.38
CA GLU A 78 4.88 1.07 1.71
C GLU A 78 3.78 0.09 2.15
N SER A 79 3.51 0.01 3.46
CA SER A 79 2.43 -0.83 3.97
C SER A 79 1.08 -0.46 3.36
N GLN A 80 0.80 0.84 3.21
CA GLN A 80 -0.49 1.28 2.69
C GLN A 80 -0.61 1.15 1.18
N LEU A 81 0.49 1.35 0.45
CA LEU A 81 0.60 1.02 -0.95
C LEU A 81 0.30 -0.48 -1.20
N LEU A 82 0.90 -1.37 -0.42
CA LEU A 82 0.65 -2.81 -0.50
C LEU A 82 -0.81 -3.16 -0.21
N THR A 83 -1.44 -2.51 0.77
CA THR A 83 -2.87 -2.69 1.07
C THR A 83 -3.73 -2.29 -0.14
N LEU A 84 -3.51 -1.10 -0.71
CA LEU A 84 -4.26 -0.61 -1.88
C LEU A 84 -4.09 -1.52 -3.09
N GLN A 85 -2.87 -1.99 -3.35
CA GLN A 85 -2.59 -2.94 -4.43
C GLN A 85 -3.27 -4.30 -4.21
N ARG A 86 -3.29 -4.80 -2.97
CA ARG A 86 -4.01 -6.04 -2.62
C ARG A 86 -5.51 -5.90 -2.83
N VAL A 87 -6.11 -4.78 -2.40
CA VAL A 87 -7.55 -4.51 -2.58
C VAL A 87 -7.89 -4.42 -4.06
N SER A 88 -7.09 -3.71 -4.85
CA SER A 88 -7.30 -3.62 -6.31
C SER A 88 -7.22 -4.99 -7.00
N ARG A 89 -6.24 -5.83 -6.65
CA ARG A 89 -6.13 -7.20 -7.20
C ARG A 89 -7.28 -8.10 -6.76
N ALA A 90 -7.67 -8.06 -5.49
CA ALA A 90 -8.79 -8.84 -4.98
C ALA A 90 -10.11 -8.47 -5.68
N SER A 91 -10.32 -7.17 -5.96
CA SER A 91 -11.47 -6.72 -6.74
C SER A 91 -11.46 -7.26 -8.17
N ALA A 92 -10.28 -7.31 -8.83
CA ALA A 92 -10.16 -7.87 -10.18
C ALA A 92 -10.42 -9.38 -10.22
N LEU A 93 -9.91 -10.12 -9.23
CA LEU A 93 -10.16 -11.57 -9.07
C LEU A 93 -11.62 -11.87 -8.74
N ALA A 94 -12.28 -11.02 -7.93
CA ALA A 94 -13.70 -11.16 -7.62
C ALA A 94 -14.60 -10.92 -8.84
N SER A 95 -14.22 -10.03 -9.76
CA SER A 95 -14.92 -9.86 -11.04
C SER A 95 -14.72 -11.03 -12.02
N GLU A 96 -13.63 -11.79 -11.87
CA GLU A 96 -13.35 -13.00 -12.64
C GLU A 96 -13.76 -14.30 -11.93
N SER A 97 -14.51 -14.19 -10.82
CA SER A 97 -15.17 -15.32 -10.15
C SER A 97 -16.32 -15.86 -11.01
N VAL A 98 -15.96 -16.43 -12.16
CA VAL A 98 -16.82 -17.33 -12.93
C VAL A 98 -17.07 -18.54 -12.04
N ASP A 99 -18.34 -18.78 -11.71
CA ASP A 99 -18.78 -19.93 -10.94
C ASP A 99 -18.47 -21.23 -11.70
N VAL A 100 -17.36 -21.87 -11.33
CA VAL A 100 -16.88 -23.15 -11.86
C VAL A 100 -17.74 -24.36 -11.42
N THR A 101 -18.82 -24.16 -10.68
CA THR A 101 -19.80 -25.22 -10.37
C THR A 101 -20.90 -25.35 -11.41
N LEU A 102 -21.01 -24.41 -12.37
CA LEU A 102 -21.92 -24.58 -13.48
C LEU A 102 -21.52 -25.82 -14.29
N PRO A 103 -22.43 -26.78 -14.51
CA PRO A 103 -22.14 -27.94 -15.33
C PRO A 103 -21.74 -27.45 -16.73
N GLY A 104 -20.49 -27.74 -17.12
CA GLY A 104 -19.96 -27.38 -18.42
C GLY A 104 -20.91 -27.80 -19.53
N ARG A 105 -21.02 -26.96 -20.57
CA ARG A 105 -21.94 -27.13 -21.72
C ARG A 105 -21.81 -28.55 -22.27
N ARG A 106 -22.71 -29.44 -21.87
CA ARG A 106 -22.69 -30.84 -22.29
C ARG A 106 -23.09 -30.86 -23.77
N ASN A 107 -22.18 -31.31 -24.64
CA ASN A 107 -22.62 -31.87 -25.90
C ASN A 107 -23.31 -33.19 -25.54
N ASP A 108 -24.63 -33.27 -25.76
CA ASP A 108 -25.35 -34.52 -25.64
C ASP A 108 -24.65 -35.56 -26.52
N ARG A 109 -24.03 -36.55 -25.86
CA ARG A 109 -23.48 -37.70 -26.54
C ARG A 109 -24.66 -38.43 -27.17
N GLY A 110 -24.77 -38.36 -28.49
CA GLY A 110 -25.78 -39.06 -29.26
C GLY A 110 -25.85 -40.53 -28.83
N GLY A 111 -27.00 -40.96 -28.33
CA GLY A 111 -27.27 -42.35 -28.02
C GLY A 111 -27.38 -43.15 -29.31
N VAL A 112 -26.62 -44.24 -29.42
CA VAL A 112 -26.77 -45.18 -30.54
C VAL A 112 -28.09 -45.94 -30.37
N HIS A 113 -28.91 -45.99 -31.42
CA HIS A 113 -30.25 -46.57 -31.39
C HIS A 113 -30.20 -48.10 -31.12
N PRO A 114 -31.06 -48.66 -30.24
CA PRO A 114 -30.99 -50.05 -29.80
C PRO A 114 -31.21 -51.12 -30.90
N VAL A 115 -31.71 -50.75 -32.09
CA VAL A 115 -31.87 -51.70 -33.22
C VAL A 115 -30.55 -52.08 -33.90
N THR A 116 -29.45 -51.39 -33.59
CA THR A 116 -28.13 -51.71 -34.15
C THR A 116 -27.37 -52.82 -33.40
N ARG A 117 -27.86 -53.26 -32.23
CA ARG A 117 -27.18 -54.27 -31.38
C ARG A 117 -27.63 -55.72 -31.60
N THR A 118 -28.66 -55.98 -32.41
CA THR A 118 -29.22 -57.35 -32.60
C THR A 118 -29.01 -57.89 -34.01
N GLY A 119 -27.83 -57.70 -34.60
CA GLY A 119 -27.48 -58.20 -35.94
C GLY A 119 -26.17 -58.99 -36.04
N ALA A 120 -25.62 -59.48 -34.92
CA ALA A 120 -24.41 -60.30 -34.92
C ALA A 120 -24.64 -61.61 -34.14
N THR A 121 -25.34 -62.55 -34.77
CA THR A 121 -25.25 -63.97 -34.42
C THR A 121 -25.50 -64.79 -35.69
N ASN A 122 -24.41 -65.21 -36.33
CA ASN A 122 -24.31 -66.47 -37.07
C ASN A 122 -22.85 -66.94 -36.98
#